data_AF-A0A845S5P7-F1
#
_entry.id   AF-A0A845S5P7-F1
#
_cell.length_a   1.000
_cell.length_b   1.000
_cell.length_c   1.000
_cell.angle_alpha   90.00
_cell.angle_beta   90.00
_cell.angle_gamma   90.00
#
_symmetry.space_group_name_H-M   'P 1'
#
loop_
_entity.id
_entity.type
_entity.pdbx_description
1 polymer ?
#
loop_
_entity_poly.entity_id
_entity_poly.type
_entity_poly.pdbx_seq_one_letter_code
_entity_poly.pdbx_strand_id
1 'polypeptide(L)' 'FFAWYKGLDIGGAVRVSQIQLLMPFFTFAFSIYLLGETLDLLTIIFSIAIILLIYLSRKMVITKK' A
#
# COMPACT_ATOMS: atom_id res chain seq x y z
N PHE A 1 0.56 19.96 -2.54
CA PHE A 1 -0.09 19.95 -1.22
C PHE A 1 -1.56 20.35 -1.24
N PHE A 2 -1.99 21.36 -2.01
CA PHE A 2 -3.41 21.78 -2.07
C PHE A 2 -4.41 20.67 -2.44
N ALA A 3 -4.09 19.85 -3.46
CA ALA A 3 -4.96 18.73 -3.86
C ALA A 3 -5.11 17.67 -2.75
N TRP A 4 -4.09 17.50 -1.90
CA TRP A 4 -4.11 16.58 -0.77
C TRP A 4 -5.00 17.09 0.35
N TYR A 5 -4.86 18.36 0.75
CA TYR A 5 -5.72 18.98 1.76
C TYR A 5 -7.19 19.05 1.31
N LYS A 6 -7.45 19.40 0.05
CA LYS A 6 -8.82 19.32 -0.50
C LYS A 6 -9.34 17.89 -0.53
N GLY A 7 -8.51 16.90 -0.86
CA GLY A 7 -8.90 15.49 -0.82
C GLY A 7 -9.23 14.99 0.59
N LEU A 8 -8.48 15.43 1.60
CA LEU A 8 -8.75 15.15 3.01
C LEU A 8 -10.03 15.83 3.50
N ASP A 9 -10.31 17.05 3.03
CA ASP A 9 -11.52 17.81 3.37
C ASP A 9 -12.78 17.19 2.73
N ILE A 10 -12.68 16.78 1.46
CA ILE A 10 -13.80 16.18 0.69
C ILE A 10 -14.07 14.73 1.13
N GLY A 11 -13.02 13.93 1.32
CA GLY A 11 -13.12 12.48 1.58
C GLY A 11 -13.00 12.07 3.04
N GLY A 12 -12.52 12.96 3.91
CA GLY A 12 -12.13 12.66 5.28
C GLY A 12 -10.79 11.92 5.36
N ALA A 13 -9.95 12.31 6.33
CA ALA A 13 -8.61 11.75 6.51
C ALA A 13 -8.57 10.21 6.64
N VAL A 14 -9.60 9.62 7.26
CA VAL A 14 -9.70 8.17 7.44
C VAL A 14 -9.88 7.45 6.10
N ARG A 15 -10.75 7.93 5.19
CA ARG A 15 -10.98 7.25 3.89
C ARG A 15 -9.77 7.40 2.98
N VAL A 16 -9.17 8.58 2.96
CA VAL A 16 -7.94 8.82 2.20
C VAL A 16 -6.82 7.90 2.68
N SER A 17 -6.66 7.71 4.00
CA SER A 17 -5.68 6.78 4.56
C SER A 17 -5.97 5.32 4.19
N GLN A 18 -7.24 4.89 4.14
CA GLN A 18 -7.59 3.54 3.66
C GLN A 18 -7.23 3.35 2.18
N ILE A 19 -7.45 4.35 1.33
CA ILE A 19 -7.07 4.30 -0.09
C ILE A 19 -5.55 4.29 -0.25
N GLN A 20 -4.82 5.02 0.59
CA GLN A 20 -3.36 4.99 0.60
C GLN A 20 -2.79 3.62 0.95
N LEU A 21 -3.49 2.78 1.72
CA LEU A 21 -3.05 1.40 1.95
C LEU A 21 -3.03 0.58 0.65
N LEU A 22 -3.79 0.96 -0.37
CA LEU A 22 -3.78 0.31 -1.69
C LEU A 22 -2.68 0.86 -2.61
N MET A 23 -2.20 2.09 -2.38
CA MET A 23 -1.20 2.76 -3.22
C MET A 23 0.11 1.98 -3.41
N PRO A 24 0.70 1.32 -2.37
CA PRO A 24 1.91 0.53 -2.54
C PRO A 24 1.75 -0.61 -3.55
N PHE A 25 0.57 -1.24 -3.60
CA PHE A 25 0.29 -2.34 -4.52
C PHE A 25 0.24 -1.86 -5.97
N PHE A 26 -0.43 -0.73 -6.22
CA PHE A 26 -0.44 -0.13 -7.56
C PHE A 26 0.94 0.35 -7.99
N THR A 27 1.71 0.92 -7.06
CA THR A 27 3.09 1.35 -7.33
C THR A 27 3.95 0.17 -7.76
N PHE A 28 3.84 -0.95 -7.03
CA PHE A 28 4.56 -2.18 -7.35
C PHE A 28 4.12 -2.79 -8.70
N ALA A 29 2.82 -2.86 -8.95
CA ALA A 29 2.27 -3.35 -10.22
C ALA A 29 2.72 -2.51 -11.41
N PHE A 30 2.71 -1.17 -11.27
CA PHE A 30 3.20 -0.29 -12.32
C PHE A 30 4.72 -0.35 -12.48
N SER A 31 5.49 -0.60 -11.42
CA SER A 31 6.94 -0.82 -11.54
C SER A 31 7.24 -2.01 -12.44
N ILE A 32 6.59 -3.16 -12.21
CA ILE A 32 6.75 -4.36 -13.04
C ILE A 32 6.33 -4.07 -14.49
N TYR A 33 5.19 -3.42 -14.69
CA TYR A 33 4.62 -3.21 -16.02
C TYR A 33 5.37 -2.15 -16.84
N LEU A 34 5.75 -1.03 -16.23
CA LEU A 34 6.37 0.11 -16.93
C LEU A 34 7.89 -0.01 -17.05
N LEU A 35 8.58 -0.53 -16.01
CA LEU A 35 10.04 -0.67 -16.03
C LEU A 35 10.48 -2.03 -16.56
N GLY A 36 9.56 -2.99 -16.67
CA GLY A 36 9.88 -4.33 -17.17
C GLY A 36 10.87 -5.08 -16.27
N GLU A 37 10.91 -4.75 -14.97
CA GLU A 37 11.83 -5.38 -14.04
C GLU A 37 11.59 -6.89 -14.01
N THR A 38 12.63 -7.66 -14.31
CA THR A 38 12.59 -9.11 -14.22
C THR A 38 12.44 -9.50 -12.76
N LEU A 39 11.35 -10.21 -12.46
CA LEU A 39 11.09 -10.74 -11.13
C LEU A 39 12.11 -11.83 -10.81
N ASP A 40 13.22 -11.43 -10.18
CA ASP A 40 14.17 -12.36 -9.59
C ASP A 40 13.48 -13.16 -8.47
N LEU A 41 13.95 -14.39 -8.26
CA LEU A 41 13.47 -15.29 -7.20
C LEU A 41 13.52 -14.62 -5.83
N LEU A 42 14.54 -13.79 -5.59
CA LEU A 42 14.68 -13.01 -4.36
C LEU A 42 13.54 -12.00 -4.19
N THR A 43 13.17 -11.29 -5.27
CA THR A 43 12.08 -10.30 -5.29
C THR A 43 10.73 -10.95 -5.00
N ILE A 44 10.51 -12.17 -5.53
CA ILE A 44 9.28 -12.93 -5.28
C ILE A 44 9.20 -13.33 -3.79
N ILE A 45 10.28 -13.86 -3.22
CA ILE A 45 10.34 -14.24 -1.80
C ILE A 45 10.07 -13.03 -0.90
N PHE A 46 10.72 -11.90 -1.17
CA PHE A 46 10.50 -10.67 -0.41
C PHE A 46 9.06 -10.14 -0.57
N SER A 47 8.49 -10.21 -1.77
CA SER A 47 7.10 -9.79 -2.01
C SER A 47 6.12 -10.62 -1.18
N ILE A 48 6.29 -11.93 -1.13
CA ILE A 48 5.47 -12.83 -0.29
C ILE A 48 5.66 -12.50 1.20
N ALA A 49 6.89 -12.28 1.65
CA ALA A 49 7.19 -11.92 3.03
C ALA A 49 6.53 -10.59 3.45
N ILE A 50 6.55 -9.59 2.57
CA ILE A 50 5.90 -8.29 2.80
C ILE A 50 4.37 -8.46 2.86
N ILE A 51 3.76 -9.24 1.96
CA ILE A 51 2.31 -9.51 2.00
C ILE A 51 1.92 -10.18 3.32
N LEU A 52 2.69 -11.17 3.77
CA LEU A 52 2.50 -11.83 5.07
C LEU A 52 2.65 -10.84 6.24
N LEU A 53 3.68 -9.99 6.21
CA LEU A 53 3.91 -8.97 7.23
C LEU A 53 2.77 -7.96 7.30
N ILE A 54 2.28 -7.48 6.15
CA ILE A 54 1.11 -6.59 6.06
C ILE A 54 -0.13 -7.29 6.62
N TYR A 55 -0.35 -8.56 6.25
CA TYR A 55 -1.49 -9.33 6.76
C TYR A 55 -1.45 -9.48 8.29
N LEU A 56 -0.29 -9.77 8.86
CA LEU A 56 -0.08 -9.84 10.31
C LEU A 56 -0.25 -8.46 10.98
N SER A 57 0.30 -7.42 10.38
CA SER A 57 0.19 -6.04 10.87
C SER A 57 -1.26 -5.56 10.92
N ARG A 58 -2.06 -5.87 9.89
CA ARG A 58 -3.50 -5.52 9.87
C ARG A 58 -4.28 -6.14 11.03
N LYS A 59 -3.86 -7.29 11.56
CA LYS A 59 -4.48 -7.90 12.75
C LYS A 59 -4.14 -7.17 14.05
N MET A 60 -3.00 -6.48 14.13
CA MET A 60 -2.60 -5.74 15.33
C MET A 60 -3.29 -4.38 15.49
N VAL A 61 -3.91 -3.84 14.44
CA VAL A 61 -4.47 -2.47 14.44
C VAL A 61 -5.94 -2.41 14.91
N ILE A 62 -6.51 -3.48 15.48
CA ILE A 62 -7.85 -3.42 16.08
C ILE A 62 -7.82 -3.88 17.55
N THR A 63 -7.12 -3.12 18.38
CA THR A 63 -7.58 -2.90 19.75
C THR A 63 -7.76 -1.40 19.90
N LYS A 64 -8.91 -0.91 19.44
CA LYS A 64 -9.45 0.35 19.93
C LYS A 64 -9.75 0.14 21.41
N LYS A 65 -9.01 0.84 22.27
CA LYS A 65 -9.41 1.08 23.65
C LYS A 65 -10.44 2.22 23.67
#